data_AF-A0A0G0SYE2-F1
#
_entry.id   AF-A0A0G0SYE2-F1
#
_cell.length_a   1.000
_cell.length_b   1.000
_cell.length_c   1.000
_cell.angle_alpha   90.00
_cell.angle_beta   90.00
_cell.angle_gamma   90.00
#
_symmetry.space_group_name_H-M   'P 1'
#
loop_
_entity.id
_entity.type
_entity.pdbx_description
1 polymer ?
#
loop_
_entity_poly.entity_id
_entity_poly.type
_entity_poly.pdbx_seq_one_letter_code
_entity_poly.pdbx_strand_id
1 'polypeptide(L)' 'MRNIFHHLNCEAAICAGDPNPNFKVEVVWYPGEKICKRKPFQRFQRRQTEINKLVAKGVFKHLDTAYTARDLETLLI' A
#
# COMPACT_ATOMS: atom_id res chain seq x y z
N MET A 1 26.35 -3.23 1.85
CA MET A 1 24.90 -3.05 1.97
C MET A 1 24.48 -2.01 0.92
N ARG A 2 23.69 -2.38 -0.10
CA ARG A 2 23.20 -1.38 -1.06
C ARG A 2 21.99 -0.70 -0.41
N ASN A 3 22.12 0.57 -0.04
CA ASN A 3 20.98 1.43 0.26
C ASN A 3 20.19 1.62 -1.03
N ILE A 4 19.30 0.67 -1.32
CA ILE A 4 18.34 0.78 -2.41
C ILE A 4 17.25 1.69 -1.89
N PHE A 5 17.38 2.99 -2.15
CA PHE A 5 16.32 3.96 -1.87
C PHE A 5 15.04 3.49 -2.55
N HIS A 6 14.07 3.05 -1.76
CA HIS A 6 12.80 2.45 -2.21
C HIS A 6 12.08 3.35 -3.24
N HIS A 7 12.04 4.66 -3.01
CA HIS A 7 11.42 5.64 -3.90
C HIS A 7 12.01 5.69 -5.32
N LEU A 8 13.27 5.27 -5.52
CA LEU A 8 13.89 5.26 -6.85
C LEU A 8 13.43 4.07 -7.71
N ASN A 9 12.92 3.01 -7.09
CA ASN A 9 12.56 1.76 -7.76
C ASN A 9 11.08 1.41 -7.64
N CYS A 10 10.33 2.13 -6.81
CA CYS A 10 8.91 1.91 -6.64
C CYS A 10 8.23 3.20 -6.15
N GLU A 11 7.30 3.70 -6.96
CA GLU A 11 6.54 4.93 -6.70
C GLU A 11 5.40 4.76 -5.70
N ALA A 12 5.25 3.57 -5.11
CA ALA A 12 4.20 3.28 -4.15
C ALA A 12 4.65 3.65 -2.75
N ALA A 13 3.75 4.25 -1.96
CA ALA A 13 4.01 4.61 -0.57
C ALA A 13 4.45 3.37 0.23
N ILE A 14 3.62 2.32 0.23
CA ILE A 14 3.92 1.04 0.90
C ILE A 14 4.45 0.02 -0.12
N CYS A 15 5.56 -0.66 0.21
CA CYS A 15 6.19 -1.63 -0.66
C CYS A 15 6.60 -2.92 0.04
N ALA A 16 6.30 -4.05 -0.60
CA ALA A 16 6.64 -5.39 -0.11
C ALA A 16 8.16 -5.65 -0.01
N GLY A 17 8.98 -4.80 -0.64
CA GLY A 17 10.42 -4.89 -0.63
C GLY A 17 11.10 -3.73 0.09
N ASP A 18 10.37 -2.99 0.92
CA ASP A 18 10.94 -1.93 1.75
C ASP A 18 11.93 -2.54 2.77
N PRO A 19 13.18 -2.04 2.85
CA PRO A 19 14.15 -2.52 3.82
C PRO A 19 13.86 -2.09 5.27
N ASN A 20 12.99 -1.10 5.50
CA ASN A 20 12.58 -0.71 6.85
C ASN A 20 11.73 -1.83 7.48
N PRO A 21 12.16 -2.48 8.58
CA PRO A 21 11.38 -3.54 9.21
C PRO A 21 9.99 -3.08 9.71
N ASN A 22 9.82 -1.78 9.97
CA ASN A 22 8.59 -1.20 10.50
C ASN A 22 7.66 -0.64 9.41
N PHE A 23 7.98 -0.82 8.13
CA PHE A 23 7.20 -0.22 7.02
C PHE A 23 5.70 -0.57 7.09
N LYS A 24 5.37 -1.75 7.63
CA LYS A 24 3.97 -2.19 7.75
C LYS A 24 3.15 -1.39 8.76
N VAL A 25 3.80 -0.67 9.68
CA VAL A 25 3.16 0.02 10.79
C VAL A 25 3.36 1.54 10.70
N GLU A 26 4.46 2.00 10.12
CA GLU A 26 4.81 3.43 10.10
C GLU A 26 4.46 4.12 8.78
N VAL A 27 4.40 3.37 7.66
CA VAL A 27 4.16 3.94 6.35
C VAL A 27 2.67 3.95 6.06
N VAL A 28 2.15 5.15 5.81
CA VAL A 28 0.76 5.39 5.44
C VAL A 28 0.56 5.34 3.93
N TRP A 29 -0.63 4.92 3.53
CA TRP A 29 -1.10 4.93 2.16
C TRP A 29 -2.53 5.43 2.12
N TYR A 30 -2.87 6.23 1.11
CA TYR A 30 -4.22 6.73 0.88
C TYR A 30 -4.88 6.04 -0.31
N PRO A 31 -6.21 5.79 -0.23
CA PRO A 31 -7.01 5.31 -1.35
C PRO A 31 -6.80 6.14 -2.62
N GLY A 32 -6.48 5.46 -3.72
CA GLY A 32 -6.17 6.07 -5.02
C GLY A 32 -4.68 6.21 -5.31
N GLU A 33 -3.80 6.11 -4.31
CA GLU A 33 -2.35 6.18 -4.52
C GLU A 33 -1.80 4.94 -5.26
N LYS A 34 -0.60 5.10 -5.82
CA LYS A 34 0.11 4.02 -6.52
C LYS A 34 0.38 2.84 -5.58
N ILE A 35 0.27 1.63 -6.15
CA ILE A 35 0.43 0.36 -5.43
C ILE A 35 1.73 -0.31 -5.89
N CYS A 36 2.47 -0.87 -4.94
CA CYS A 36 3.65 -1.66 -5.26
C CYS A 36 3.25 -2.88 -6.09
N LYS A 37 3.92 -3.09 -7.25
CA LYS A 37 3.65 -4.23 -8.14
C LYS A 37 4.64 -5.40 -7.95
N ARG A 38 5.47 -5.35 -6.91
CA ARG A 38 6.45 -6.39 -6.61
C ARG A 38 5.73 -7.69 -6.26
N LYS A 39 6.24 -8.80 -6.81
CA LYS A 39 5.76 -10.16 -6.54
C LYS A 39 6.67 -10.87 -5.52
N PRO A 40 6.13 -11.84 -4.75
CA PRO A 40 4.72 -12.24 -4.70
C PRO A 40 3.83 -11.17 -4.05
N PHE A 41 2.59 -11.03 -4.53
CA PHE A 41 1.65 -10.06 -3.99
C PHE A 41 1.23 -10.43 -2.56
N GLN A 42 1.60 -9.58 -1.61
CA GLN A 42 1.17 -9.65 -0.22
C GLN A 42 -0.30 -9.24 -0.06
N ARG A 43 -0.87 -9.55 1.12
CA ARG A 43 -2.28 -9.27 1.43
C ARG A 43 -2.62 -7.79 1.33
N PHE A 44 -1.79 -6.91 1.90
CA PHE A 44 -2.03 -5.46 1.83
C PHE A 44 -2.08 -4.94 0.37
N GLN A 45 -1.23 -5.44 -0.53
CA GLN A 45 -1.23 -5.03 -1.95
C GLN A 45 -2.54 -5.40 -2.65
N ARG A 46 -3.08 -6.59 -2.34
CA ARG A 46 -4.40 -7.02 -2.86
C ARG A 46 -5.49 -6.08 -2.35
N ARG A 47 -5.43 -5.70 -1.08
CA ARG A 47 -6.39 -4.80 -0.46
C ARG A 47 -6.35 -3.38 -1.02
N GLN A 48 -5.15 -2.82 -1.20
CA GLN A 48 -4.98 -1.56 -1.91
C GLN A 48 -5.60 -1.63 -3.31
N THR A 49 -5.43 -2.76 -4.02
CA THR A 49 -5.97 -2.94 -5.36
C THR A 49 -7.50 -2.97 -5.36
N GLU A 50 -8.12 -3.64 -4.39
CA GLU A 50 -9.57 -3.67 -4.23
C GLU A 50 -10.12 -2.27 -3.91
N ILE A 51 -9.52 -1.56 -2.97
CA ILE A 51 -9.88 -0.19 -2.61
C ILE A 51 -9.74 0.72 -3.85
N ASN A 52 -8.61 0.69 -4.56
CA ASN A 52 -8.42 1.52 -5.75
C ASN A 52 -9.41 1.20 -6.87
N LYS A 53 -9.89 -0.04 -6.99
CA LYS A 53 -10.98 -0.37 -7.92
C LYS A 53 -12.30 0.29 -7.50
N LEU A 54 -12.59 0.39 -6.20
CA LEU A 54 -13.77 1.09 -5.69
C LEU A 54 -13.63 2.61 -5.85
N VAL A 55 -12.43 3.15 -5.65
CA VAL A 55 -12.09 4.56 -5.90
C VAL A 55 -12.29 4.91 -7.37
N ALA A 56 -11.75 4.11 -8.29
CA ALA A 56 -11.91 4.32 -9.73
C ALA A 56 -13.37 4.26 -10.20
N LYS A 57 -14.24 3.53 -9.47
CA LYS A 57 -15.69 3.48 -9.70
C LYS A 57 -16.45 4.65 -9.06
N GLY A 58 -15.80 5.49 -8.27
CA GLY A 58 -16.43 6.59 -7.53
C GLY A 58 -17.33 6.15 -6.37
N VAL A 59 -17.24 4.89 -5.94
CA VAL A 59 -18.10 4.34 -4.86
C VAL A 59 -17.40 4.31 -3.50
N PHE A 60 -16.08 4.49 -3.47
CA PHE A 60 -15.30 4.56 -2.24
C PHE A 60 -15.35 5.97 -1.66
N LYS A 61 -15.95 6.13 -0.48
CA LYS A 61 -16.20 7.45 0.15
C LYS A 61 -15.05 7.94 1.05
N HIS A 62 -14.18 7.05 1.50
CA HIS A 62 -13.20 7.30 2.56
C HIS A 62 -11.81 7.65 2.00
N LEU A 63 -11.74 8.51 0.98
CA LEU A 63 -10.49 8.83 0.26
C LEU A 63 -9.41 9.45 1.15
N ASP A 64 -9.82 10.13 2.21
CA ASP A 64 -8.99 10.79 3.22
C ASP A 64 -8.52 9.85 4.33
N THR A 65 -8.98 8.60 4.34
CA THR A 65 -8.57 7.62 5.37
C THR A 65 -7.21 7.03 5.02
N ALA A 66 -6.23 7.28 5.90
CA ALA A 66 -4.92 6.68 5.82
C ALA A 66 -4.95 5.24 6.33
N TYR A 67 -4.22 4.35 5.65
CA TYR A 67 -4.02 2.97 6.07
C TYR A 67 -2.54 2.61 6.10
N THR A 68 -2.13 1.86 7.12
CA THR A 68 -0.84 1.16 7.10
C THR A 68 -0.98 -0.20 6.43
N ALA A 69 0.14 -0.86 6.11
CA ALA A 69 0.08 -2.20 5.56
C ALA A 69 -0.57 -3.18 6.54
N ARG A 70 -0.34 -2.99 7.84
CA ARG A 70 -0.98 -3.78 8.90
C ARG A 70 -2.48 -3.60 8.91
N ASP A 71 -2.98 -2.37 8.81
CA ASP A 71 -4.42 -2.09 8.77
C ASP A 71 -5.08 -2.77 7.56
N LEU A 72 -4.41 -2.72 6.41
CA LEU A 72 -4.85 -3.38 5.18
C LEU A 72 -4.86 -4.91 5.27
N GLU A 73 -4.01 -5.49 6.10
CA GLU A 73 -3.96 -6.94 6.36
C GLU A 73 -5.04 -7.43 7.33
N THR A 74 -5.54 -6.55 8.21
CA THR A 74 -6.54 -6.87 9.24
C THR A 74 -7.94 -6.41 8.90
N LEU A 75 -8.10 -5.48 7.95
CA LEU A 75 -9.40 -5.01 7.46
C LEU A 75 -10.31 -6.19 7.09
N LEU A 76 -11.44 -6.31 7.77
CA LEU A 76 -12.57 -7.13 7.33
C LEU A 76 -13.42 -6.24 6.43
N ILE A 77 -13.56 -6.62 5.16
CA ILE A 77 -14.39 -5.94 4.16
C ILE A 77 -15.35 -6.99 3.60
#